data_AF-A0A3A8EW74-F1
#
_entry.id   AF-A0A3A8EW74-F1
#
_cell.length_a   1.000
_cell.length_b   1.000
_cell.length_c   1.000
_cell.angle_alpha   90.00
_cell.angle_beta   90.00
_cell.angle_gamma   90.00
#
_symmetry.space_group_name_H-M   'P 1'
#
loop_
_entity.id
_entity.type
_entity.pdbx_description
1 polymer ?
#
loop_
_entity_poly.entity_id
_entity_poly.type
_entity_poly.pdbx_seq_one_letter_code
_entity_poly.pdbx_strand_id
1 'polypeptide(L)'
;MIKSQQAMLYLQDLQNKYPQAFKRNFLFYSQMKTKGLLDEAKEFIPWVLSIIIFCSLYFSLGHFIESHVPQLNAFQAKGTAALAIMLFFMLIVPFIIKQIKHSSIHLYKQLNNTPFKLAVLIILQALNIYFIESILLQGVLFFFAMSFGFVKFYKENLFRDSTKDNEYYQLQQIRRTCFWAYKQAIKARTKMKFYSKNSRKFKVQQQKLTQYLELHLQLLKYENEMCMTYKYIDLDAYMDSLM
;
A
#
# COMPACT_ATOMS: atom_id res chain seq x y z
N MET A 1 12.72 8.03 -22.58
CA MET A 1 12.68 8.63 -21.22
C MET A 1 11.67 9.75 -21.20
N ILE A 2 10.75 9.73 -20.23
CA ILE A 2 9.82 10.85 -20.02
C ILE A 2 10.62 12.02 -19.43
N LYS A 3 10.56 13.19 -20.07
CA LYS A 3 11.17 14.41 -19.50
C LYS A 3 10.27 14.95 -18.40
N SER A 4 10.83 15.34 -17.25
CA SER A 4 10.07 15.87 -16.10
C SER A 4 9.13 17.03 -16.46
N GLN A 5 9.49 17.85 -17.45
CA GLN A 5 8.64 18.95 -17.95
C GLN A 5 7.38 18.43 -18.68
N GLN A 6 7.48 17.34 -19.45
CA GLN A 6 6.34 16.72 -20.12
C GLN A 6 5.38 16.11 -19.08
N ALA A 7 5.93 15.46 -18.05
CA ALA A 7 5.13 14.93 -16.94
C ALA A 7 4.39 16.03 -16.17
N MET A 8 5.03 17.18 -15.96
CA MET A 8 4.38 18.32 -15.31
C MET A 8 3.23 18.90 -16.16
N LEU A 9 3.44 19.09 -17.46
CA LEU A 9 2.39 19.56 -18.38
C LEU A 9 1.20 18.59 -18.42
N TYR A 10 1.48 17.30 -18.49
CA TYR A 10 0.43 16.27 -18.46
C TYR A 10 -0.36 16.27 -17.15
N LEU A 11 0.31 16.45 -16.01
CA LEU A 11 -0.35 16.58 -14.71
C LEU A 11 -1.21 17.85 -14.61
N GLN A 12 -0.77 18.97 -15.17
CA GLN A 12 -1.56 20.20 -15.22
C GLN A 12 -2.83 20.01 -16.05
N ASP A 13 -2.73 19.39 -17.23
CA ASP A 13 -3.90 19.07 -18.05
C ASP A 13 -4.88 18.12 -17.31
N LEU A 14 -4.35 17.09 -16.64
CA LEU A 14 -5.15 16.19 -15.81
C LEU A 14 -5.82 16.90 -14.63
N GLN A 15 -5.12 17.84 -13.98
CA GLN A 15 -5.66 18.60 -12.86
C GLN A 15 -6.78 19.54 -13.31
N ASN A 16 -6.65 20.14 -14.50
CA ASN A 16 -7.68 20.98 -15.09
C ASN A 16 -8.92 20.16 -15.48
N LYS A 17 -8.73 18.99 -16.09
CA LYS A 17 -9.83 18.09 -16.49
C LYS A 17 -10.48 17.37 -15.31
N TYR A 18 -9.70 16.98 -14.30
CA TYR A 18 -10.15 16.12 -13.20
C TYR A 18 -9.64 16.60 -11.82
N PRO A 19 -10.03 17.80 -11.35
CA PRO A 19 -9.52 18.36 -10.09
C PRO A 19 -9.85 17.51 -8.85
N GLN A 20 -10.92 16.70 -8.92
CA GLN A 20 -11.32 15.81 -7.84
C GLN A 20 -10.32 14.66 -7.59
N ALA A 21 -9.53 14.27 -8.61
CA ALA A 21 -8.51 13.24 -8.48
C ALA A 21 -7.38 13.66 -7.53
N PHE A 22 -7.09 14.97 -7.47
CA PHE A 22 -5.96 15.54 -6.72
C PHE A 22 -6.34 15.98 -5.30
N LYS A 23 -7.58 16.42 -5.08
CA LYS A 23 -8.02 16.97 -3.78
C LYS A 23 -8.48 15.93 -2.75
N ARG A 24 -9.10 14.82 -3.18
CA ARG A 24 -9.80 13.89 -2.25
C ARG A 24 -9.39 12.42 -2.38
N ASN A 25 -8.35 12.11 -3.15
CA ASN A 25 -7.87 10.73 -3.28
C ASN A 25 -6.54 10.54 -2.57
N PHE A 26 -6.52 9.69 -1.54
CA PHE A 26 -5.32 9.34 -0.79
C PHE A 26 -4.90 7.91 -1.11
N LEU A 27 -3.60 7.70 -1.21
CA LEU A 27 -2.98 6.38 -1.28
C LEU A 27 -2.33 6.10 0.07
N PHE A 28 -2.54 4.90 0.60
CA PHE A 28 -1.97 4.48 1.89
C PHE A 28 -0.66 3.69 1.73
N TYR A 29 0.03 3.87 0.61
CA TYR A 29 1.30 3.22 0.34
C TYR A 29 2.31 4.21 -0.28
N SER A 30 3.59 3.86 -0.22
CA SER A 30 4.70 4.64 -0.78
C SER A 30 4.71 6.09 -0.25
N GLN A 31 4.46 6.27 1.05
CA GLN A 31 4.59 7.59 1.70
C GLN A 31 6.04 8.06 1.66
N MET A 32 6.98 7.11 1.76
CA MET A 32 8.40 7.37 1.71
C MET A 32 9.02 6.68 0.51
N LYS A 33 9.84 7.42 -0.24
CA LYS A 33 10.62 6.90 -1.37
C LYS A 33 12.09 7.03 -1.03
N THR A 34 12.83 5.95 -1.25
CA THR A 34 14.25 5.85 -0.88
C THR A 34 15.10 5.49 -2.08
N LYS A 35 16.29 6.09 -2.13
CA LYS A 35 17.29 5.80 -3.17
C LYS A 35 17.96 4.48 -2.84
N GLY A 36 18.08 3.61 -3.85
CA GLY A 36 18.73 2.30 -3.66
C GLY A 36 18.12 1.44 -2.54
N LEU A 37 18.99 0.68 -1.85
CA LEU A 37 18.69 -0.19 -0.69
C LEU A 37 19.40 0.25 0.60
N LEU A 38 20.24 1.27 0.54
CA LEU A 38 21.14 1.68 1.63
C LEU A 38 21.06 3.19 1.90
N ASP A 39 19.89 3.83 1.68
CA ASP A 39 19.62 5.16 2.24
C ASP A 39 19.26 4.98 3.74
N GLU A 40 20.26 4.54 4.51
CA GLU A 40 20.15 3.91 5.84
C GLU A 40 19.22 4.68 6.78
N ALA A 41 19.39 5.99 6.90
CA ALA A 41 18.58 6.81 7.81
C ALA A 41 17.08 6.76 7.48
N LYS A 42 16.74 6.74 6.19
CA LYS A 42 15.34 6.69 5.74
C LYS A 42 14.74 5.30 5.84
N GLU A 43 15.56 4.26 5.90
CA GLU A 43 15.12 2.88 6.10
C GLU A 43 14.59 2.63 7.50
N PHE A 44 15.14 3.33 8.50
CA PHE A 44 14.76 3.18 9.90
C PHE A 44 13.47 3.92 10.27
N ILE A 45 13.12 5.00 9.57
CA ILE A 45 11.94 5.82 9.91
C ILE A 45 10.65 4.98 9.99
N PRO A 46 10.29 4.14 9.00
CA PRO A 46 9.09 3.32 9.07
C PRO A 46 9.13 2.30 10.22
N TRP A 47 10.32 1.79 10.57
CA TRP A 47 10.50 0.87 11.69
C TRP A 47 10.28 1.58 13.02
N VAL A 48 10.88 2.74 13.23
CA VAL A 48 10.68 3.56 14.43
C VAL A 48 9.20 3.91 14.60
N LEU A 49 8.53 4.35 13.53
CA LEU A 49 7.09 4.61 13.54
C LEU A 49 6.28 3.35 13.90
N SER A 50 6.63 2.20 13.34
CA SER A 50 5.95 0.94 13.64
C SER A 50 6.09 0.55 15.11
N ILE A 51 7.27 0.72 15.70
CA ILE A 51 7.54 0.40 17.10
C ILE A 51 6.73 1.34 18.00
N ILE A 52 6.81 2.65 17.76
CA ILE A 52 6.09 3.65 18.57
C ILE A 52 4.59 3.39 18.57
N ILE A 53 4.02 3.06 17.40
CA ILE A 53 2.58 2.82 17.28
C ILE A 53 2.20 1.45 17.83
N PHE A 54 2.76 0.38 17.29
CA PHE A 54 2.26 -0.97 17.51
C PHE A 54 2.79 -1.61 18.79
N CYS A 55 4.00 -1.29 19.27
CA CYS A 55 4.43 -1.77 20.58
C CYS A 55 3.63 -1.11 21.70
N SER A 56 3.36 0.20 21.61
CA SER A 56 2.52 0.91 22.57
C SER A 56 1.10 0.33 22.60
N LEU A 57 0.51 0.09 21.41
CA LEU A 57 -0.79 -0.57 21.30
C LEU A 57 -0.75 -2.00 21.86
N TYR A 58 0.29 -2.77 21.57
CA TYR A 58 0.46 -4.14 22.06
C TYR A 58 0.49 -4.19 23.59
N PHE A 59 1.27 -3.33 24.25
CA PHE A 59 1.34 -3.31 25.71
C PHE A 59 0.04 -2.81 26.33
N SER A 60 -0.53 -1.72 25.80
CA SER A 60 -1.78 -1.15 26.29
C SER A 60 -2.95 -2.15 26.17
N LEU A 61 -3.10 -2.76 24.98
CA LEU A 61 -4.14 -3.74 24.72
C LEU A 61 -3.91 -5.04 25.51
N GLY A 62 -2.65 -5.46 25.67
CA GLY A 62 -2.31 -6.63 26.49
C GLY A 62 -2.71 -6.44 27.95
N HIS A 63 -2.41 -5.29 28.53
CA HIS A 63 -2.80 -4.96 29.91
C HIS A 63 -4.33 -4.83 30.06
N PHE A 64 -5.00 -4.25 29.06
CA PHE A 64 -6.46 -4.19 29.04
C PHE A 64 -7.10 -5.58 29.02
N ILE A 65 -6.58 -6.50 28.18
CA ILE A 65 -7.07 -7.88 28.11
C ILE A 65 -6.82 -8.62 29.43
N GLU A 66 -5.61 -8.49 30.00
CA GLU A 66 -5.23 -9.13 31.26
C GLU A 66 -6.13 -8.70 32.42
N SER A 67 -6.50 -7.41 32.49
CA SER A 67 -7.37 -6.88 33.55
C SER A 67 -8.85 -7.23 33.40
N HIS A 68 -9.34 -7.45 32.18
CA HIS A 68 -10.77 -7.69 31.90
C HIS A 68 -11.10 -9.16 31.61
N VAL A 69 -10.10 -9.99 31.33
CA VAL A 69 -10.28 -11.43 31.02
C VAL A 69 -9.46 -12.25 32.00
N PRO A 70 -9.98 -12.51 33.21
CA PRO A 70 -9.23 -13.15 34.30
C PRO A 70 -8.84 -14.61 34.01
N GLN A 71 -9.37 -15.20 32.95
CA GLN A 71 -9.04 -16.56 32.50
C GLN A 71 -7.73 -16.64 31.72
N LEU A 72 -7.21 -15.51 31.22
CA LEU A 72 -5.99 -15.47 30.42
C LEU A 72 -4.78 -15.12 31.28
N ASN A 73 -3.74 -15.94 31.21
CA ASN A 73 -2.46 -15.61 31.80
C ASN A 73 -1.81 -14.41 31.10
N ALA A 74 -0.86 -13.73 31.76
CA ALA A 74 -0.17 -12.57 31.21
C ALA A 74 0.44 -12.80 29.80
N PHE A 75 0.96 -14.01 29.55
CA PHE A 75 1.46 -14.41 28.23
C PHE A 75 0.32 -14.43 27.19
N GLN A 76 -0.77 -15.13 27.49
CA GLN A 76 -1.92 -15.28 26.59
C GLN A 76 -2.62 -13.94 26.34
N ALA A 77 -2.70 -13.07 27.34
CA ALA A 77 -3.27 -11.73 27.19
C ALA A 77 -2.45 -10.88 26.19
N LYS A 78 -1.12 -10.84 26.35
CA LYS A 78 -0.22 -10.17 25.42
C LYS A 78 -0.22 -10.83 24.04
N GLY A 79 -0.24 -12.15 23.97
CA GLY A 79 -0.33 -12.88 22.70
C GLY A 79 -1.62 -12.58 21.96
N THR A 80 -2.74 -12.47 22.67
CA THR A 80 -4.04 -12.06 22.12
C THR A 80 -4.01 -10.63 21.62
N ALA A 81 -3.33 -9.71 22.32
CA ALA A 81 -3.12 -8.35 21.84
C ALA A 81 -2.33 -8.31 20.51
N ALA A 82 -1.24 -9.08 20.42
CA ALA A 82 -0.50 -9.23 19.16
C ALA A 82 -1.39 -9.78 18.05
N LEU A 83 -2.19 -10.82 18.34
CA LEU A 83 -3.12 -11.43 17.38
C LEU A 83 -4.17 -10.42 16.90
N ALA A 84 -4.73 -9.59 17.79
CA ALA A 84 -5.69 -8.56 17.44
C ALA A 84 -5.09 -7.51 16.48
N ILE A 85 -3.85 -7.08 16.73
CA ILE A 85 -3.12 -6.17 15.83
C ILE A 85 -2.86 -6.84 14.47
N MET A 86 -2.45 -8.12 14.45
CA MET A 86 -2.24 -8.86 13.21
C MET A 86 -3.54 -9.00 12.40
N LEU A 87 -4.68 -9.27 13.05
CA LEU A 87 -6.00 -9.32 12.41
C LEU A 87 -6.40 -7.95 11.85
N PHE A 88 -6.09 -6.87 12.56
CA PHE A 88 -6.27 -5.51 12.03
C PHE A 88 -5.44 -5.27 10.76
N PHE A 89 -4.18 -5.72 10.72
CA PHE A 89 -3.39 -5.70 9.48
C PHE A 89 -4.03 -6.53 8.37
N MET A 90 -4.58 -7.70 8.70
CA MET A 90 -5.30 -8.54 7.72
C MET A 90 -6.52 -7.85 7.11
N LEU A 91 -7.14 -6.88 7.80
CA LEU A 91 -8.22 -6.07 7.24
C LEU A 91 -7.70 -4.93 6.34
N ILE A 92 -6.63 -4.25 6.75
CA ILE A 92 -6.11 -3.07 6.04
C ILE A 92 -5.27 -3.45 4.82
N VAL A 93 -4.41 -4.46 4.93
CA VAL A 93 -3.45 -4.81 3.88
C VAL A 93 -4.13 -5.17 2.56
N PRO A 94 -5.20 -6.00 2.50
CA PRO A 94 -5.92 -6.25 1.26
C PRO A 94 -6.47 -4.97 0.61
N PHE A 95 -6.91 -4.01 1.42
CA PHE A 95 -7.36 -2.72 0.92
C PHE A 95 -6.20 -1.94 0.27
N ILE A 96 -5.04 -1.87 0.93
CA ILE A 96 -3.84 -1.22 0.38
C ILE A 96 -3.39 -1.93 -0.91
N ILE A 97 -3.32 -3.26 -0.91
CA ILE A 97 -2.96 -4.07 -2.10
C ILE A 97 -3.91 -3.81 -3.26
N LYS A 98 -5.21 -3.61 -3.00
CA LYS A 98 -6.16 -3.21 -4.03
C LYS A 98 -5.86 -1.81 -4.59
N GLN A 99 -5.40 -0.87 -3.77
CA GLN A 99 -4.95 0.43 -4.28
C GLN A 99 -3.76 0.24 -5.21
N ILE A 100 -2.74 -0.49 -4.75
CA ILE A 100 -1.50 -0.76 -5.51
C ILE A 100 -1.82 -1.46 -6.83
N LYS A 101 -2.65 -2.51 -6.83
CA LYS A 101 -3.08 -3.23 -8.04
C LYS A 101 -3.62 -2.31 -9.14
N HIS A 102 -4.28 -1.23 -8.76
CA HIS A 102 -4.91 -0.28 -9.67
C HIS A 102 -4.19 1.07 -9.72
N SER A 103 -2.91 1.11 -9.37
CA SER A 103 -2.10 2.31 -9.52
C SER A 103 -0.62 2.06 -9.80
N SER A 104 -0.06 0.90 -9.45
CA SER A 104 1.34 0.56 -9.72
C SER A 104 1.52 -0.92 -10.02
N ILE A 105 2.02 -1.24 -11.22
CA ILE A 105 2.24 -2.63 -11.65
C ILE A 105 3.44 -3.24 -10.92
N HIS A 106 4.55 -2.51 -10.85
CA HIS A 106 5.80 -3.00 -10.25
C HIS A 106 5.61 -3.32 -8.77
N LEU A 107 5.04 -2.38 -8.01
CA LEU A 107 4.84 -2.55 -6.58
C LEU A 107 3.81 -3.65 -6.28
N TYR A 108 2.81 -3.85 -7.15
CA TYR A 108 1.86 -4.94 -7.00
C TYR A 108 2.55 -6.31 -7.11
N LYS A 109 3.43 -6.50 -8.11
CA LYS A 109 4.19 -7.76 -8.25
C LYS A 109 5.01 -8.08 -7.01
N GLN A 110 5.58 -7.06 -6.37
CA GLN A 110 6.42 -7.23 -5.17
C GLN A 110 5.61 -7.56 -3.90
N LEU A 111 4.41 -6.99 -3.76
CA LEU A 111 3.66 -7.02 -2.49
C LEU A 111 2.36 -7.83 -2.52
N ASN A 112 1.91 -8.34 -3.67
CA ASN A 112 0.63 -9.07 -3.82
C ASN A 112 0.42 -10.23 -2.83
N ASN A 113 1.49 -10.93 -2.45
CA ASN A 113 1.45 -12.10 -1.56
C ASN A 113 1.49 -11.74 -0.07
N THR A 114 1.52 -10.45 0.27
CA THR A 114 1.60 -9.99 1.67
C THR A 114 0.41 -10.41 2.55
N PRO A 115 -0.86 -10.40 2.07
CA PRO A 115 -1.99 -10.93 2.84
C PRO A 115 -1.80 -12.41 3.21
N PHE A 116 -1.26 -13.22 2.30
CA PHE A 116 -1.00 -14.63 2.55
C PHE A 116 0.09 -14.80 3.62
N LYS A 117 1.18 -14.02 3.54
CA LYS A 117 2.24 -14.02 4.56
C LYS A 117 1.69 -13.65 5.95
N LEU A 118 0.80 -12.66 6.02
CA LEU A 118 0.13 -12.30 7.27
C LEU A 118 -0.78 -13.41 7.80
N ALA A 119 -1.54 -14.09 6.94
CA ALA A 119 -2.38 -15.21 7.34
C ALA A 119 -1.56 -16.34 7.98
N VAL A 120 -0.40 -16.68 7.38
CA VAL A 120 0.52 -17.66 7.95
C VAL A 120 1.02 -17.22 9.33
N LEU A 121 1.42 -15.96 9.49
CA LEU A 121 1.87 -15.43 10.79
C LEU A 121 0.76 -15.46 11.86
N ILE A 122 -0.48 -15.16 11.49
CA ILE A 122 -1.64 -15.21 12.38
C ILE A 122 -1.87 -16.64 12.89
N ILE A 123 -1.81 -17.63 11.99
CA ILE A 123 -1.95 -19.04 12.37
C ILE A 123 -0.82 -19.46 13.31
N LEU A 124 0.43 -19.11 12.98
CA LEU A 124 1.58 -19.39 13.84
C LEU A 124 1.47 -18.70 15.20
N GLN A 125 0.96 -17.47 15.25
CA GLN A 125 0.74 -16.75 16.51
C GLN A 125 -0.36 -17.41 17.34
N ALA A 126 -1.45 -17.86 16.73
CA ALA A 126 -2.50 -18.61 17.42
C ALA A 126 -1.97 -19.94 18.00
N LEU A 127 -1.14 -20.66 17.23
CA LEU A 127 -0.46 -21.88 17.70
C LEU A 127 0.51 -21.58 18.85
N ASN A 128 1.24 -20.46 18.77
CA ASN A 128 2.14 -20.04 19.84
C ASN A 128 1.38 -19.72 21.13
N ILE A 129 0.20 -19.09 21.04
CA ILE A 129 -0.64 -18.78 22.20
C ILE A 129 -1.16 -20.05 22.88
N TYR A 130 -1.60 -21.04 22.10
CA TYR A 130 -2.31 -22.20 22.65
C TYR A 130 -1.39 -23.38 23.00
N PHE A 131 -0.27 -23.57 22.30
CA PHE A 131 0.56 -24.78 22.45
C PHE A 131 2.00 -24.50 22.90
N ILE A 132 2.67 -23.50 22.33
CA ILE A 132 4.14 -23.34 22.48
C ILE A 132 4.49 -22.43 23.67
N GLU A 133 3.69 -21.39 23.87
CA GLU A 133 3.88 -20.35 24.90
C GLU A 133 5.27 -19.68 24.91
N SER A 134 5.86 -19.46 23.72
CA SER A 134 7.19 -18.85 23.62
C SER A 134 7.13 -17.32 23.41
N ILE A 135 7.73 -16.59 24.35
CA ILE A 135 7.89 -15.12 24.28
C ILE A 135 8.78 -14.73 23.09
N LEU A 136 9.85 -15.48 22.84
CA LEU A 136 10.75 -15.21 21.72
C LEU A 136 10.02 -15.38 20.39
N LEU A 137 9.28 -16.47 20.23
CA LEU A 137 8.50 -16.72 19.02
C LEU A 137 7.45 -15.63 18.81
N GLN A 138 6.75 -15.21 19.88
CA GLN A 138 5.80 -14.11 19.82
C GLN A 138 6.45 -12.80 19.35
N GLY A 139 7.63 -12.47 19.87
CA GLY A 139 8.38 -11.29 19.45
C GLY A 139 8.75 -11.33 17.98
N VAL A 140 9.25 -12.47 17.50
CA VAL A 140 9.63 -12.68 16.09
C VAL A 140 8.42 -12.59 15.16
N LEU A 141 7.32 -13.26 15.51
CA LEU A 141 6.08 -13.24 14.72
C LEU A 141 5.50 -11.81 14.65
N PHE A 142 5.52 -11.09 15.78
CA PHE A 142 5.03 -9.72 15.83
C PHE A 142 5.92 -8.76 15.01
N PHE A 143 7.23 -8.92 15.06
CA PHE A 143 8.17 -8.18 14.21
C PHE A 143 7.87 -8.37 12.72
N PHE A 144 7.70 -9.62 12.27
CA PHE A 144 7.34 -9.89 10.87
C PHE A 144 5.96 -9.36 10.51
N ALA A 145 5.00 -9.42 11.44
CA ALA A 145 3.68 -8.83 11.21
C ALA A 145 3.74 -7.32 11.03
N MET A 146 4.57 -6.58 11.79
CA MET A 146 4.79 -5.15 11.56
C MET A 146 5.48 -4.88 10.23
N SER A 147 6.46 -5.71 9.85
CA SER A 147 7.16 -5.61 8.57
C SER A 147 6.17 -5.71 7.39
N PHE A 148 5.38 -6.78 7.36
CA PHE A 148 4.42 -7.06 6.30
C PHE A 148 3.15 -6.22 6.41
N GLY A 149 2.73 -5.83 7.60
CA GLY A 149 1.50 -5.08 7.86
C GLY A 149 1.63 -3.57 7.64
N PHE A 150 2.84 -3.02 7.83
CA PHE A 150 3.06 -1.57 7.84
C PHE A 150 4.31 -1.15 7.06
N VAL A 151 5.50 -1.61 7.47
CA VAL A 151 6.79 -1.09 6.99
C VAL A 151 6.91 -1.18 5.46
N LYS A 152 6.60 -2.35 4.89
CA LYS A 152 6.70 -2.59 3.43
C LYS A 152 5.71 -1.77 2.60
N PHE A 153 4.62 -1.29 3.18
CA PHE A 153 3.67 -0.42 2.49
C PHE A 153 4.03 1.04 2.64
N TYR A 154 4.60 1.42 3.78
CA TYR A 154 4.98 2.81 4.05
C TYR A 154 6.11 3.28 3.13
N LYS A 155 7.08 2.39 2.86
CA LYS A 155 8.31 2.68 2.11
C LYS A 155 8.33 2.02 0.73
N GLU A 156 8.88 2.73 -0.26
CA GLU A 156 9.25 2.18 -1.56
C GLU A 156 10.75 2.43 -1.85
N ASN A 157 11.45 1.39 -2.29
CA ASN A 157 12.91 1.39 -2.50
C ASN A 157 13.26 1.33 -3.99
N LEU A 158 14.57 1.33 -4.27
CA LEU A 158 15.17 1.15 -5.61
C LEU A 158 14.93 2.33 -6.57
N PHE A 159 14.74 3.54 -6.04
CA PHE A 159 14.81 4.73 -6.89
C PHE A 159 16.27 5.03 -7.25
N ARG A 160 16.50 5.50 -8.48
CA ARG A 160 17.83 5.87 -8.97
C ARG A 160 18.31 7.14 -8.28
N ASP A 161 19.62 7.28 -8.13
CA ASP A 161 20.19 8.47 -7.47
C ASP A 161 19.93 9.76 -8.23
N SER A 162 19.82 9.64 -9.56
CA SER A 162 19.45 10.73 -10.48
C SER A 162 17.99 11.20 -10.31
N THR A 163 17.13 10.44 -9.62
CA THR A 163 15.72 10.80 -9.47
C THR A 163 15.55 11.95 -8.49
N LYS A 164 14.83 12.98 -8.95
CA LYS A 164 14.60 14.23 -8.21
C LYS A 164 13.27 14.18 -7.43
N ASP A 165 13.15 15.02 -6.40
CA ASP A 165 11.94 15.09 -5.57
C ASP A 165 10.67 15.46 -6.36
N ASN A 166 10.81 16.30 -7.39
CA ASN A 166 9.70 16.61 -8.28
C ASN A 166 9.20 15.36 -9.03
N GLU A 167 10.09 14.45 -9.42
CA GLU A 167 9.73 13.21 -10.12
C GLU A 167 9.01 12.23 -9.18
N TYR A 168 9.40 12.19 -7.89
CA TYR A 168 8.67 11.47 -6.85
C TYR A 168 7.25 12.01 -6.66
N TYR A 169 7.11 13.33 -6.63
CA TYR A 169 5.81 13.98 -6.55
C TYR A 169 4.94 13.64 -7.77
N GLN A 170 5.49 13.80 -8.97
CA GLN A 170 4.80 13.52 -10.23
C GLN A 170 4.30 12.07 -10.28
N LEU A 171 5.17 11.12 -9.95
CA LEU A 171 4.81 9.69 -9.89
C LEU A 171 3.65 9.44 -8.91
N GLN A 172 3.71 10.04 -7.72
CA GLN A 172 2.65 9.89 -6.73
C GLN A 172 1.32 10.49 -7.23
N GLN A 173 1.34 11.64 -7.91
CA GLN A 173 0.12 12.23 -8.46
C GLN A 173 -0.48 11.40 -9.60
N ILE A 174 0.35 10.81 -10.46
CA ILE A 174 -0.13 9.89 -11.50
C ILE A 174 -0.78 8.67 -10.86
N ARG A 175 -0.15 8.04 -9.87
CA ARG A 175 -0.71 6.90 -9.13
C ARG A 175 -2.05 7.25 -8.45
N ARG A 176 -2.14 8.42 -7.83
CA ARG A 176 -3.39 8.93 -7.22
C ARG A 176 -4.47 9.09 -8.28
N THR A 177 -4.16 9.72 -9.41
CA THR A 177 -5.14 9.92 -10.49
C THR A 177 -5.56 8.59 -11.11
N CYS A 178 -4.63 7.64 -11.28
CA CYS A 178 -4.88 6.30 -11.79
C CYS A 178 -5.89 5.53 -10.92
N PHE A 179 -5.67 5.51 -9.60
CA PHE A 179 -6.58 4.87 -8.66
C PHE A 179 -7.94 5.56 -8.60
N TRP A 180 -7.96 6.89 -8.73
CA TRP A 180 -9.22 7.64 -8.80
C TRP A 180 -10.02 7.29 -10.05
N ALA A 181 -9.39 7.21 -11.23
CA ALA A 181 -10.05 6.82 -12.46
C ALA A 181 -10.70 5.42 -12.33
N TYR A 182 -9.98 4.47 -11.74
CA TYR A 182 -10.52 3.14 -11.41
C TYR A 182 -11.74 3.21 -10.47
N LYS A 183 -11.69 4.03 -9.40
CA LYS A 183 -12.85 4.24 -8.50
C LYS A 183 -14.06 4.79 -9.25
N GLN A 184 -13.86 5.76 -10.16
CA GLN A 184 -14.96 6.31 -10.95
C GLN A 184 -15.54 5.30 -11.94
N ALA A 185 -14.70 4.46 -12.55
CA ALA A 185 -15.14 3.35 -13.39
C ALA A 185 -16.02 2.37 -12.59
N ILE A 186 -15.60 1.94 -11.40
CA ILE A 186 -16.45 1.10 -10.54
C ILE A 186 -17.75 1.81 -10.19
N LYS A 187 -17.70 3.09 -9.81
CA LYS A 187 -18.89 3.86 -9.45
C LYS A 187 -19.89 3.94 -10.59
N ALA A 188 -19.42 4.18 -11.82
CA ALA A 188 -20.25 4.18 -13.02
C ALA A 188 -20.87 2.79 -13.25
N ARG A 189 -20.06 1.72 -13.20
CA ARG A 189 -20.52 0.34 -13.35
C ARG A 189 -21.56 -0.07 -12.31
N THR A 190 -21.38 0.33 -11.05
CA THR A 190 -22.34 0.04 -9.98
C THR A 190 -23.64 0.80 -10.19
N LYS A 191 -23.59 2.08 -10.61
CA LYS A 191 -24.79 2.86 -10.96
C LYS A 191 -25.57 2.24 -12.12
N MET A 192 -24.89 1.65 -13.10
CA MET A 192 -25.55 0.97 -14.22
C MET A 192 -26.44 -0.20 -13.78
N LYS A 193 -26.12 -0.87 -12.66
CA LYS A 193 -26.96 -1.96 -12.12
C LYS A 193 -28.33 -1.49 -11.66
N PHE A 194 -28.49 -0.19 -11.35
CA PHE A 194 -29.73 0.40 -10.87
C PHE A 194 -30.55 1.07 -11.98
N TYR A 195 -30.07 1.07 -13.24
CA TYR A 195 -30.76 1.70 -14.36
C TYR A 195 -31.17 0.67 -15.40
N SER A 196 -32.36 0.83 -15.98
CA SER A 196 -32.79 0.02 -17.13
C SER A 196 -31.86 0.25 -18.33
N LYS A 197 -31.52 -0.83 -19.04
CA LYS A 197 -30.61 -0.83 -20.20
C LYS A 197 -31.04 0.15 -21.30
N ASN A 198 -32.34 0.36 -21.47
CA ASN A 198 -32.90 1.24 -22.50
C ASN A 198 -32.98 2.71 -22.05
N SER A 199 -32.66 3.01 -20.79
CA SER A 199 -32.72 4.38 -20.27
C SER A 199 -31.56 5.23 -20.76
N ARG A 200 -31.83 6.53 -21.00
CA ARG A 200 -30.78 7.53 -21.28
C ARG A 200 -29.71 7.58 -20.19
N LYS A 201 -30.11 7.36 -18.92
CA LYS A 201 -29.21 7.30 -17.76
C LYS A 201 -28.21 6.16 -17.86
N PHE A 202 -28.63 4.98 -18.33
CA PHE A 202 -27.75 3.84 -18.56
C PHE A 202 -26.69 4.14 -19.64
N LYS A 203 -27.11 4.68 -20.80
CA LYS A 203 -26.19 5.06 -21.89
C LYS A 203 -25.13 6.08 -21.45
N VAL A 204 -25.53 7.08 -20.66
CA VAL A 204 -24.60 8.08 -20.09
C VAL A 204 -23.60 7.43 -19.14
N GLN A 205 -24.01 6.51 -18.27
CA GLN A 205 -23.08 5.81 -17.39
C GLN A 205 -22.14 4.86 -18.15
N GLN A 206 -22.61 4.26 -19.24
CA GLN A 206 -21.78 3.42 -20.10
C GLN A 206 -20.67 4.23 -20.76
N GLN A 207 -20.98 5.41 -21.31
CA GLN A 207 -19.97 6.31 -21.87
C GLN A 207 -18.94 6.74 -20.81
N LYS A 208 -19.39 7.12 -19.61
CA LYS A 208 -18.50 7.47 -18.50
C LYS A 208 -17.62 6.31 -18.07
N LEU A 209 -18.17 5.09 -18.03
CA LEU A 209 -17.41 3.88 -17.71
C LEU A 209 -16.26 3.68 -18.72
N THR A 210 -16.55 3.76 -20.02
CA THR A 210 -15.53 3.62 -21.07
C THR A 210 -14.46 4.70 -20.93
N GLN A 211 -14.85 5.97 -20.78
CA GLN A 211 -13.93 7.09 -20.60
C GLN A 211 -12.98 6.89 -19.40
N TYR A 212 -13.52 6.47 -18.25
CA TYR A 212 -12.69 6.26 -17.05
C TYR A 212 -11.80 5.01 -17.15
N LEU A 213 -12.24 3.96 -17.85
CA LEU A 213 -11.41 2.77 -18.10
C LEU A 213 -10.24 3.11 -19.03
N GLU A 214 -10.51 3.85 -20.09
CA GLU A 214 -9.47 4.30 -21.02
C GLU A 214 -8.45 5.21 -20.29
N LEU A 215 -8.93 6.18 -19.51
CA LEU A 215 -8.07 7.01 -18.68
C LEU A 215 -7.23 6.19 -17.70
N HIS A 216 -7.84 5.20 -17.04
CA HIS A 216 -7.13 4.31 -16.11
C HIS A 216 -6.00 3.53 -16.82
N LEU A 217 -6.27 2.97 -18.00
CA LEU A 217 -5.28 2.24 -18.79
C LEU A 217 -4.14 3.14 -19.27
N GLN A 218 -4.46 4.35 -19.75
CA GLN A 218 -3.47 5.34 -20.16
C GLN A 218 -2.55 5.73 -18.99
N LEU A 219 -3.13 6.03 -17.83
CA LEU A 219 -2.36 6.39 -16.63
C LEU A 219 -1.51 5.23 -16.10
N LEU A 220 -2.00 4.00 -16.20
CA LEU A 220 -1.25 2.82 -15.76
C LEU A 220 -0.03 2.56 -16.67
N LYS A 221 -0.19 2.74 -17.99
CA LYS A 221 0.95 2.67 -18.93
C LYS A 221 1.97 3.77 -18.65
N TYR A 222 1.49 5.00 -18.44
CA TYR A 222 2.34 6.14 -18.12
C TYR A 222 3.09 5.96 -16.80
N GLU A 223 2.43 5.44 -15.76
CA GLU A 223 3.06 5.12 -14.49
C GLU A 223 4.17 4.08 -14.64
N ASN A 224 3.95 3.06 -15.47
CA ASN A 224 4.95 2.03 -15.75
C ASN A 224 6.17 2.62 -16.46
N GLU A 225 5.97 3.48 -17.46
CA GLU A 225 7.07 4.18 -18.16
C GLU A 225 7.87 5.09 -17.21
N MET A 226 7.19 5.80 -16.30
CA MET A 226 7.84 6.59 -15.26
C MET A 226 8.63 5.71 -14.30
N CYS A 227 8.07 4.58 -13.84
CA CYS A 227 8.78 3.65 -12.96
C CYS A 227 10.05 3.09 -13.62
N MET A 228 9.98 2.69 -14.89
CA MET A 228 11.15 2.20 -15.63
C MET A 228 12.24 3.28 -15.79
N THR A 229 11.85 4.56 -15.78
CA THR A 229 12.80 5.68 -15.86
C THR A 229 13.39 6.01 -14.48
N TYR A 230 12.60 5.95 -13.41
CA TYR A 230 12.97 6.43 -12.07
C TYR A 230 13.52 5.35 -11.16
N LYS A 231 13.29 4.07 -11.47
CA LYS A 231 13.70 2.94 -10.64
C LYS A 231 14.70 2.05 -11.35
N TYR A 232 15.46 1.31 -10.57
CA TYR A 232 16.14 0.11 -11.04
C TYR A 232 15.11 -0.99 -11.27
N ILE A 233 15.29 -1.76 -12.34
CA ILE A 233 14.33 -2.80 -12.78
C ILE A 233 14.35 -3.97 -11.78
N ASP A 234 15.51 -4.26 -11.23
CA ASP A 234 15.78 -5.31 -10.27
C ASP A 234 16.94 -4.92 -9.34
N LEU A 235 17.22 -5.81 -8.38
CA LEU A 235 18.36 -5.72 -7.47
C LEU A 235 19.69 -5.83 -8.21
N ASP A 236 19.76 -6.65 -9.25
CA ASP A 236 20.98 -6.90 -10.00
C ASP A 236 21.44 -5.64 -10.74
N ALA A 237 20.52 -4.96 -11.45
CA ALA A 237 20.81 -3.68 -12.09
C ALA A 237 21.17 -2.56 -11.10
N TYR A 238 20.72 -2.67 -9.84
CA TYR A 238 21.16 -1.76 -8.78
C TYR A 238 22.57 -2.10 -8.30
N MET A 239 22.87 -3.39 -8.06
CA MET A 239 24.20 -3.84 -7.67
C MET A 239 25.25 -3.53 -8.74
N ASP A 240 24.91 -3.72 -10.01
CA ASP A 240 25.74 -3.35 -11.17
C ASP A 240 26.00 -1.85 -11.25
N SER A 241 25.11 -1.00 -10.71
CA SER A 241 25.30 0.45 -10.68
C SER A 241 26.19 0.94 -9.54
N LEU A 242 26.46 0.08 -8.55
CA LEU A 242 27.34 0.36 -7.42
C LEU A 242 28.78 -0.13 -7.64
N MET A 243 28.97 -1.06 -8.59
CA MET A 243 30.28 -1.56 -9.02
C MET A 243 30.91 -0.65 -10.09
#